data_AF-A0A3P7K833-F1
#
_entry.id   AF-A0A3P7K833-F1
#
_cell.length_a   1.000
_cell.length_b   1.000
_cell.length_c   1.000
_cell.angle_alpha   90.00
_cell.angle_beta   90.00
_cell.angle_gamma   90.00
#
_symmetry.space_group_name_H-M   'P 1'
#
loop_
_entity.id
_entity.type
_entity.pdbx_description
1 polymer ?
#
loop_
_entity_poly.entity_id
_entity_poly.type
_entity_poly.pdbx_seq_one_letter_code
_entity_poly.pdbx_strand_id
1 'polypeptide(L)'
;MQIIFILSALLATCIAKSVPLLNLTANYGYTYAYALDLAVPAPFNTYVCIKSHGYSTVFVRGYDPTGHGRFDVNAVNNIRNANQAGLGTEVFMTPQPFSSKRGGAQFKELFDNLRYNNIQVRTVWLQVTSPVNWGSDAQRNINLINDIIITANSCGVVVGFYTNAYDWSQITRNANLEGAMLWWASIGWS
;
A
#
# COMPACT_ATOMS: atom_id res chain seq x y z
N MET A 1 -55.48 -33.66 -58.09
CA MET A 1 -55.59 -32.93 -56.82
C MET A 1 -55.51 -33.95 -55.69
N GLN A 2 -54.31 -34.15 -55.14
CA GLN A 2 -54.06 -34.70 -53.80
C GLN A 2 -52.54 -34.57 -53.59
N ILE A 3 -52.15 -33.57 -52.81
CA ILE A 3 -50.77 -33.31 -52.41
C ILE A 3 -50.56 -34.10 -51.11
N ILE A 4 -49.66 -35.08 -51.15
CA ILE A 4 -49.25 -35.84 -49.96
C ILE A 4 -48.07 -35.08 -49.35
N PHE A 5 -48.29 -34.47 -48.18
CA PHE A 5 -47.22 -33.95 -47.33
C PHE A 5 -46.58 -35.11 -46.57
N ILE A 6 -45.31 -35.41 -46.84
CA ILE A 6 -44.51 -36.32 -46.01
C ILE A 6 -43.62 -35.46 -45.10
N LEU A 7 -43.91 -35.57 -43.81
CA LEU A 7 -43.24 -34.93 -42.70
C LEU A 7 -41.85 -35.56 -42.49
N SER A 8 -40.78 -34.85 -42.82
CA SER A 8 -39.41 -35.28 -42.52
C SER A 8 -39.07 -34.97 -41.06
N ALA A 9 -39.14 -36.00 -40.21
CA ALA A 9 -38.59 -35.95 -38.85
C ALA A 9 -37.07 -36.12 -38.91
N LEU A 10 -36.32 -35.02 -38.74
CA LEU A 10 -34.90 -35.10 -38.39
C LEU A 10 -34.77 -35.33 -36.88
N LEU A 11 -34.47 -36.57 -36.47
CA LEU A 11 -33.92 -36.83 -35.14
C LEU A 11 -32.48 -36.29 -35.11
N ALA A 12 -32.26 -35.20 -34.38
CA ALA A 12 -30.93 -34.82 -33.94
C ALA A 12 -30.55 -35.68 -32.74
N THR A 13 -29.72 -36.71 -32.95
CA THR A 13 -29.07 -37.42 -31.86
C THR A 13 -27.93 -36.56 -31.33
N CYS A 14 -28.14 -35.95 -30.17
CA CYS A 14 -27.07 -35.31 -29.41
C CYS A 14 -26.09 -36.39 -28.92
N ILE A 15 -24.98 -36.56 -29.63
CA ILE A 15 -23.83 -37.32 -29.12
C ILE A 15 -23.16 -36.46 -28.06
N ALA A 16 -23.50 -36.70 -26.78
CA ALA A 16 -22.70 -36.20 -25.68
C ALA A 16 -21.37 -36.95 -25.67
N LYS A 17 -20.33 -36.36 -26.28
CA LYS A 17 -18.95 -36.75 -25.97
C LYS A 17 -18.67 -36.29 -24.55
N SER A 18 -18.40 -37.22 -23.65
CA SER A 18 -17.86 -36.89 -22.34
C SER A 18 -16.53 -36.16 -22.54
N VAL A 19 -16.53 -34.86 -22.28
CA VAL A 19 -15.29 -34.10 -22.13
C VAL A 19 -14.63 -34.67 -20.88
N PRO A 20 -13.39 -35.21 -20.95
CA PRO A 20 -12.68 -35.58 -19.74
C PRO A 20 -12.59 -34.35 -18.85
N LEU A 21 -13.05 -34.47 -17.60
CA LEU A 21 -12.82 -33.47 -16.58
C LEU A 21 -11.33 -33.17 -16.54
N LEU A 22 -10.94 -32.01 -17.07
CA LEU A 22 -9.64 -31.45 -16.77
C LEU A 22 -9.67 -31.23 -15.25
N ASN A 23 -8.88 -32.03 -14.53
CA ASN A 23 -8.56 -31.77 -13.13
C ASN A 23 -7.77 -30.45 -13.08
N LEU A 24 -8.48 -29.32 -13.20
CA LEU A 24 -8.00 -28.04 -12.77
C LEU A 24 -7.92 -28.13 -11.25
N THR A 25 -6.80 -28.64 -10.78
CA THR A 25 -6.30 -28.24 -9.48
C THR A 25 -6.09 -26.73 -9.61
N ALA A 26 -7.06 -25.95 -9.14
CA ALA A 26 -6.89 -24.53 -8.92
C ALA A 26 -5.81 -24.40 -7.85
N ASN A 27 -4.55 -24.41 -8.29
CA ASN A 27 -3.45 -23.96 -7.49
C ASN A 27 -3.67 -22.46 -7.33
N TYR A 28 -4.39 -22.06 -6.28
CA TYR A 28 -4.36 -20.69 -5.78
C TYR A 28 -2.96 -20.47 -5.23
N GLY A 29 -1.98 -20.42 -6.15
CA GLY A 29 -0.62 -20.06 -5.84
C GLY A 29 -0.66 -18.61 -5.42
N TYR A 30 -0.61 -18.38 -4.11
CA TYR A 30 -0.35 -17.05 -3.57
C TYR A 30 0.98 -16.61 -4.16
N THR A 31 0.93 -15.68 -5.12
CA THR A 31 2.12 -15.04 -5.66
C THR A 31 2.52 -13.98 -4.66
N TYR A 32 3.49 -14.31 -3.81
CA TYR A 32 4.06 -13.36 -2.88
C TYR A 32 4.92 -12.36 -3.64
N ALA A 33 4.67 -11.07 -3.40
CA ALA A 33 5.54 -10.00 -3.87
C ALA A 33 6.45 -9.58 -2.72
N TYR A 34 7.76 -9.51 -2.97
CA TYR A 34 8.72 -9.01 -2.00
C TYR A 34 8.86 -7.50 -2.14
N ALA A 35 8.82 -6.83 -1.00
CA ALA A 35 9.06 -5.40 -0.87
C ALA A 35 9.95 -5.11 0.34
N LEU A 36 10.59 -3.95 0.31
CA LEU A 36 11.40 -3.42 1.41
C LEU A 36 11.13 -1.93 1.58
N ASP A 37 11.38 -1.39 2.76
CA ASP A 37 11.31 0.03 3.03
C ASP A 37 12.70 0.68 3.13
N LEU A 38 12.79 1.96 2.75
CA LEU A 38 14.01 2.76 2.76
C LEU A 38 13.74 4.16 3.30
N ALA A 39 14.53 4.55 4.30
CA ALA A 39 14.49 5.88 4.94
C ALA A 39 15.78 6.69 4.73
N VAL A 40 16.72 6.17 3.95
CA VAL A 40 18.05 6.76 3.69
C VAL A 40 18.28 6.92 2.18
N PRO A 41 19.15 7.84 1.75
CA PRO A 41 19.50 7.95 0.34
C PRO A 41 20.15 6.67 -0.16
N ALA A 42 19.68 6.16 -1.31
CA ALA A 42 20.27 5.00 -1.97
C ALA A 42 20.63 5.32 -3.44
N PRO A 43 21.84 4.94 -3.89
CA PRO A 43 22.24 5.12 -5.28
C PRO A 43 21.46 4.18 -6.22
N PHE A 44 21.44 4.51 -7.52
CA PHE A 44 20.70 3.73 -8.53
C PHE A 44 21.07 2.24 -8.58
N ASN A 45 22.35 1.90 -8.41
CA ASN A 45 22.81 0.51 -8.40
C ASN A 45 22.22 -0.32 -7.25
N THR A 46 21.88 0.30 -6.11
CA THR A 46 21.15 -0.36 -5.04
C THR A 46 19.78 -0.83 -5.52
N TYR A 47 19.05 -0.02 -6.27
CA TYR A 47 17.73 -0.39 -6.81
C TYR A 47 17.81 -1.46 -7.91
N VAL A 48 18.84 -1.41 -8.74
CA VAL A 48 19.13 -2.50 -9.69
C VAL A 48 19.38 -3.82 -8.95
N CYS A 49 20.15 -3.78 -7.86
CA CYS A 49 20.40 -4.95 -7.01
C CYS A 49 19.10 -5.46 -6.37
N ILE A 50 18.27 -4.57 -5.82
CA ILE A 50 16.97 -4.94 -5.25
C ILE A 50 16.11 -5.66 -6.29
N LYS A 51 16.00 -5.10 -7.51
CA LYS A 51 15.25 -5.71 -8.61
C LYS A 51 15.81 -7.08 -9.01
N SER A 52 17.13 -7.23 -9.09
CA SER A 52 17.77 -8.50 -9.49
C SER A 52 17.55 -9.62 -8.48
N HIS A 53 17.26 -9.29 -7.22
CA HIS A 53 16.95 -10.26 -6.16
C HIS A 53 15.44 -10.56 -6.03
N GLY A 54 14.64 -10.19 -7.04
CA GLY A 54 13.23 -10.60 -7.12
C GLY A 54 12.24 -9.71 -6.40
N TYR A 55 12.68 -8.57 -5.86
CA TYR A 55 11.77 -7.56 -5.30
C TYR A 55 11.03 -6.83 -6.42
N SER A 56 9.75 -6.56 -6.20
CA SER A 56 8.90 -5.88 -7.18
C SER A 56 8.61 -4.42 -6.82
N THR A 57 8.65 -4.08 -5.53
CA THR A 57 8.25 -2.77 -5.01
C THR A 57 9.18 -2.33 -3.87
N VAL A 58 9.37 -1.01 -3.72
CA VAL A 58 10.02 -0.41 -2.55
C VAL A 58 9.11 0.63 -1.89
N PHE A 59 9.15 0.71 -0.57
CA PHE A 59 8.45 1.71 0.24
C PHE A 59 9.45 2.81 0.62
N VAL A 60 9.25 4.02 0.13
CA VAL A 60 10.17 5.14 0.35
C VAL A 60 9.61 6.07 1.42
N ARG A 61 10.41 6.43 2.42
CA ARG A 61 10.01 7.44 3.41
C ARG A 61 9.88 8.78 2.71
N GLY A 62 8.69 9.37 2.76
CA GLY A 62 8.40 10.70 2.25
C GLY A 62 8.41 11.79 3.33
N TYR A 63 8.21 11.43 4.60
CA TYR A 63 8.17 12.37 5.71
C TYR A 63 9.00 11.86 6.88
N ASP A 64 9.96 12.67 7.28
CA ASP A 64 10.97 12.42 8.30
C ASP A 64 10.48 13.03 9.64
N PRO A 65 10.42 12.26 10.74
CA PRO A 65 9.89 12.76 12.00
C PRO A 65 10.87 13.65 12.76
N THR A 66 12.12 13.81 12.31
CA THR A 66 13.13 14.57 13.06
C THR A 66 12.71 16.03 13.31
N GLY A 67 13.06 16.56 14.49
CA GLY A 67 12.65 17.90 14.92
C GLY A 67 11.13 18.03 15.01
N HIS A 68 10.56 18.95 14.21
CA HIS A 68 9.11 19.17 14.11
C HIS A 68 8.43 18.35 12.99
N GLY A 69 9.14 17.38 12.42
CA GLY A 69 8.72 16.69 11.20
C GLY A 69 8.93 17.55 9.96
N ARG A 70 9.31 16.91 8.86
CA ARG A 70 9.56 17.58 7.57
C ARG A 70 9.45 16.60 6.41
N PHE A 71 9.28 17.14 5.20
CA PHE A 71 9.49 16.36 3.98
C PHE A 71 10.88 15.71 3.96
N ASP A 72 10.94 14.42 3.66
CA ASP A 72 12.21 13.71 3.48
C ASP A 72 12.76 14.00 2.09
N VAL A 73 13.80 14.84 2.03
CA VAL A 73 14.42 15.29 0.78
C VAL A 73 14.99 14.14 -0.06
N ASN A 74 15.26 12.98 0.54
CA ASN A 74 15.77 11.82 -0.18
C ASN A 74 14.67 11.11 -1.00
N ALA A 75 13.40 11.33 -0.67
CA ALA A 75 12.27 10.63 -1.27
C ALA A 75 12.27 10.77 -2.79
N VAL A 76 12.51 11.97 -3.32
CA VAL A 76 12.46 12.26 -4.76
C VAL A 76 13.46 11.41 -5.54
N ASN A 77 14.73 11.38 -5.11
CA ASN A 77 15.77 10.64 -5.81
C ASN A 77 15.59 9.13 -5.63
N ASN A 78 15.19 8.68 -4.44
CA ASN A 78 14.89 7.28 -4.19
C ASN A 78 13.75 6.76 -5.07
N ILE A 79 12.66 7.51 -5.19
CA ILE A 79 11.52 7.17 -6.06
C ILE A 79 11.93 7.14 -7.54
N ARG A 80 12.70 8.14 -8.00
CA ARG A 80 13.19 8.19 -9.39
C ARG A 80 14.11 7.02 -9.71
N ASN A 81 15.05 6.70 -8.82
CA ASN A 81 15.97 5.58 -8.99
C ASN A 81 15.24 4.24 -9.00
N ALA A 82 14.25 4.05 -8.10
CA ALA A 82 13.43 2.85 -8.06
C ALA A 82 12.63 2.66 -9.37
N ASN A 83 11.93 3.70 -9.81
CA ASN A 83 11.17 3.67 -11.06
C ASN A 83 12.08 3.41 -12.26
N GLN A 84 13.25 4.05 -12.32
CA GLN A 84 14.24 3.83 -13.38
C GLN A 84 14.78 2.39 -13.39
N ALA A 85 14.89 1.74 -12.22
CA ALA A 85 15.30 0.34 -12.09
C ALA A 85 14.16 -0.65 -12.38
N GLY A 86 12.95 -0.18 -12.69
CA GLY A 86 11.79 -1.02 -12.97
C GLY A 86 11.15 -1.62 -11.71
N LEU A 87 11.32 -0.98 -10.55
CA LEU A 87 10.58 -1.27 -9.32
C LEU A 87 9.32 -0.42 -9.26
N GLY A 88 8.25 -0.97 -8.70
CA GLY A 88 7.13 -0.18 -8.20
C GLY A 88 7.57 0.64 -6.98
N THR A 89 6.86 1.74 -6.71
CA THR A 89 7.18 2.59 -5.56
C THR A 89 5.93 2.94 -4.77
N GLU A 90 5.99 2.69 -3.47
CA GLU A 90 5.03 3.13 -2.47
C GLU A 90 5.69 4.19 -1.58
N VAL A 91 4.91 5.09 -0.99
CA VAL A 91 5.43 6.14 -0.09
C VAL A 91 4.87 5.94 1.30
N PHE A 92 5.72 6.03 2.31
CA PHE A 92 5.29 6.04 3.71
C PHE A 92 5.67 7.34 4.42
N MET A 93 4.88 7.70 5.42
CA MET A 93 5.06 8.86 6.28
C MET A 93 5.32 8.38 7.70
N THR A 94 6.42 8.82 8.30
CA THR A 94 6.61 8.70 9.75
C THR A 94 6.20 10.02 10.40
N PRO A 95 5.04 10.10 11.07
CA PRO A 95 4.57 11.36 11.65
C PRO A 95 5.46 11.77 12.83
N GLN A 96 5.40 13.05 13.21
CA GLN A 96 6.03 13.56 14.42
C GLN A 96 4.94 13.99 15.42
N PRO A 97 4.53 13.12 16.37
CA PRO A 97 3.44 13.40 17.31
C PRO A 97 3.72 14.53 18.30
N PHE A 98 5.00 14.82 18.56
CA PHE A 98 5.42 15.89 19.47
C PHE A 98 5.65 17.23 18.76
N SER A 99 5.35 17.31 17.46
CA SER A 99 5.41 18.56 16.71
C SER A 99 4.35 19.55 17.20
N SER A 100 4.61 20.84 17.00
CA SER A 100 3.57 21.88 17.07
C SER A 100 2.65 21.86 15.84
N LYS A 101 3.06 21.18 14.75
CA LYS A 101 2.27 21.02 13.53
C LYS A 101 1.14 20.02 13.74
N ARG A 102 -0.07 20.40 13.32
CA ARG A 102 -1.20 19.47 13.20
C ARG A 102 -0.92 18.41 12.13
N GLY A 103 -1.61 17.27 12.23
CA GLY A 103 -1.40 16.12 11.34
C GLY A 103 -1.59 16.47 9.86
N GLY A 104 -2.63 17.24 9.54
CA GLY A 104 -2.90 17.69 8.17
C GLY A 104 -1.78 18.56 7.59
N ALA A 105 -1.15 19.41 8.41
CA ALA A 105 0.00 20.21 7.97
C ALA A 105 1.20 19.32 7.63
N GLN A 106 1.49 18.32 8.46
CA GLN A 106 2.54 17.34 8.18
C GLN A 106 2.26 16.61 6.86
N PHE A 107 1.01 16.19 6.63
CA PHE A 107 0.63 15.52 5.39
C PHE A 107 0.73 16.44 4.16
N LYS A 108 0.33 17.72 4.26
CA LYS A 108 0.45 18.65 3.15
C LYS A 108 1.89 18.93 2.78
N GLU A 109 2.78 19.08 3.75
CA GLU A 109 4.22 19.19 3.48
C GLU A 109 4.74 18.00 2.67
N LEU A 110 4.32 16.77 2.99
CA LEU A 110 4.63 15.59 2.18
C LEU A 110 4.03 15.70 0.77
N PHE A 111 2.72 15.88 0.68
CA PHE A 111 1.96 15.82 -0.56
C PHE A 111 2.39 16.90 -1.56
N ASP A 112 2.52 18.15 -1.09
CA ASP A 112 2.85 19.30 -1.94
C ASP A 112 4.28 19.20 -2.48
N ASN A 113 5.24 18.72 -1.68
CA ASN A 113 6.61 18.52 -2.13
C ASN A 113 6.75 17.37 -3.13
N LEU A 114 5.99 16.28 -2.97
CA LEU A 114 5.94 15.22 -4.00
C LEU A 114 5.35 15.76 -5.30
N ARG A 115 4.22 16.48 -5.23
CA ARG A 115 3.60 17.08 -6.42
C ARG A 115 4.49 18.10 -7.12
N TYR A 116 5.15 18.97 -6.35
CA TYR A 116 6.12 19.93 -6.88
C TYR A 116 7.24 19.24 -7.67
N ASN A 117 7.64 18.04 -7.24
CA ASN A 117 8.65 17.21 -7.91
C ASN A 117 8.09 16.29 -9.01
N ASN A 118 6.84 16.51 -9.44
CA ASN A 118 6.10 15.71 -10.44
C ASN A 118 5.91 14.24 -10.04
N ILE A 119 5.81 13.96 -8.75
CA ILE A 119 5.52 12.63 -8.21
C ILE A 119 4.06 12.59 -7.76
N GLN A 120 3.29 11.65 -8.32
CA GLN A 120 1.91 11.41 -7.93
C GLN A 120 1.83 10.18 -7.04
N VAL A 121 1.09 10.29 -5.94
CA VAL A 121 0.79 9.17 -5.04
C VAL A 121 -0.72 8.98 -4.96
N ARG A 122 -1.17 7.72 -4.95
CA ARG A 122 -2.57 7.35 -4.71
C ARG A 122 -2.80 6.90 -3.27
N THR A 123 -1.76 6.33 -2.66
CA THR A 123 -1.74 5.85 -1.30
C THR A 123 -0.51 6.40 -0.58
N VAL A 124 -0.66 6.75 0.69
CA VAL A 124 0.46 7.00 1.61
C VAL A 124 0.30 6.11 2.82
N TRP A 125 1.36 5.38 3.17
CA TRP A 125 1.39 4.49 4.33
C TRP A 125 1.80 5.27 5.57
N LEU A 126 0.88 5.50 6.50
CA LEU A 126 1.19 6.14 7.77
C LEU A 126 1.81 5.11 8.72
N GLN A 127 3.05 5.37 9.13
CA GLN A 127 3.74 4.54 10.11
C GLN A 127 3.21 4.84 11.51
N VAL A 128 2.57 3.85 12.12
CA VAL A 128 2.03 3.88 13.48
C VAL A 128 2.69 2.77 14.28
N THR A 129 4.00 2.91 14.50
CA THR A 129 4.83 1.92 15.17
C THR A 129 5.62 2.55 16.32
N SER A 130 6.28 1.70 17.11
CA SER A 130 7.23 2.12 18.16
C SER A 130 6.59 3.08 19.18
N PRO A 131 5.82 2.56 20.15
CA PRO A 131 5.03 3.38 21.09
C PRO A 131 5.82 4.46 21.84
N VAL A 132 7.12 4.25 22.03
CA VAL A 132 8.05 5.22 22.62
C VAL A 132 8.15 6.54 21.84
N ASN A 133 7.86 6.52 20.53
CA ASN A 133 7.85 7.69 19.66
C ASN A 133 6.49 8.41 19.65
N TRP A 134 5.53 7.92 20.43
CA TRP A 134 4.19 8.48 20.55
C TRP A 134 3.93 8.96 21.99
N GLY A 135 3.01 9.91 22.13
CA GLY A 135 2.57 10.34 23.46
C GLY A 135 1.76 9.25 24.17
N SER A 136 1.75 9.26 25.49
CA SER A 136 0.92 8.33 26.29
C SER A 136 -0.59 8.63 26.19
N ASP A 137 -0.97 9.81 25.71
CA ASP A 137 -2.35 10.21 25.46
C ASP A 137 -2.82 9.67 24.10
N ALA A 138 -3.55 8.55 24.16
CA ALA A 138 -4.10 7.91 22.98
C ALA A 138 -5.09 8.79 22.22
N GLN A 139 -5.87 9.65 22.89
CA GLN A 139 -6.81 10.54 22.21
C GLN A 139 -6.06 11.58 21.38
N ARG A 140 -4.96 12.11 21.90
CA ARG A 140 -4.08 13.02 21.14
C ARG A 140 -3.47 12.34 19.92
N ASN A 141 -3.03 11.08 20.06
CA ASN A 141 -2.51 10.28 18.94
C ASN A 141 -3.58 10.05 17.87
N ILE A 142 -4.79 9.64 18.27
CA ILE A 142 -5.93 9.43 17.37
C ILE A 142 -6.28 10.73 16.63
N ASN A 143 -6.30 11.87 17.32
CA ASN A 143 -6.60 13.16 16.71
C ASN A 143 -5.57 13.54 15.64
N LEU A 144 -4.27 13.29 15.89
CA LEU A 144 -3.22 13.50 14.89
C LEU A 144 -3.45 12.63 13.65
N ILE A 145 -3.73 11.34 13.85
CA ILE A 145 -3.95 10.36 12.79
C ILE A 145 -5.19 10.76 11.95
N ASN A 146 -6.30 11.11 12.60
CA ASN A 146 -7.52 11.52 11.91
C ASN A 146 -7.32 12.80 11.09
N ASP A 147 -6.58 13.78 11.61
CA ASP A 147 -6.27 15.01 10.89
C ASP A 147 -5.43 14.75 9.63
N ILE A 148 -4.53 13.74 9.67
CA ILE A 148 -3.82 13.24 8.48
C ILE A 148 -4.79 12.62 7.48
N ILE A 149 -5.65 11.68 7.92
CA ILE A 149 -6.59 10.95 7.06
C ILE A 149 -7.54 11.90 6.34
N ILE A 150 -8.18 12.80 7.08
CA ILE A 150 -9.12 13.79 6.53
C ILE A 150 -8.41 14.64 5.47
N THR A 151 -7.19 15.09 5.77
CA THR A 151 -6.40 15.93 4.86
C THR A 151 -5.91 15.18 3.63
N ALA A 152 -5.61 13.88 3.76
CA ALA A 152 -5.24 13.03 2.64
C ALA A 152 -6.42 12.78 1.71
N ASN A 153 -7.57 12.42 2.28
CA ASN A 153 -8.82 12.20 1.55
C ASN A 153 -9.24 13.45 0.78
N SER A 154 -9.08 14.65 1.37
CA SER A 154 -9.35 15.93 0.68
C SER A 154 -8.44 16.18 -0.52
N CYS A 155 -7.31 15.48 -0.62
CA CYS A 155 -6.37 15.52 -1.73
C CYS A 155 -6.53 14.35 -2.71
N GLY A 156 -7.51 13.47 -2.50
CA GLY A 156 -7.69 12.26 -3.31
C GLY A 156 -6.62 11.19 -3.07
N VAL A 157 -5.98 11.20 -1.89
CA VAL A 157 -4.98 10.21 -1.48
C VAL A 157 -5.57 9.37 -0.34
N VAL A 158 -5.45 8.05 -0.45
CA VAL A 158 -5.85 7.11 0.60
C VAL A 158 -4.69 6.94 1.59
N VAL A 159 -5.00 6.85 2.89
CA VAL A 159 -4.01 6.49 3.91
C VAL A 159 -4.14 5.00 4.21
N GLY A 160 -3.02 4.27 4.10
CA GLY A 160 -2.87 2.93 4.68
C GLY A 160 -2.09 2.98 5.98
N PHE A 161 -2.19 1.97 6.85
CA PHE A 161 -1.42 1.93 8.10
C PHE A 161 -0.31 0.88 8.04
N TYR A 162 0.90 1.31 8.40
CA TYR A 162 2.03 0.44 8.68
C TYR A 162 2.17 0.32 10.20
N THR A 163 1.75 -0.84 10.75
CA THR A 163 1.68 -1.10 12.20
C THR A 163 1.71 -2.61 12.51
N ASN A 164 1.68 -2.97 13.80
CA ASN A 164 1.29 -4.29 14.32
C ASN A 164 0.26 -4.11 15.47
N ALA A 165 -0.34 -5.19 16.01
CA ALA A 165 -1.43 -5.06 17.02
C ALA A 165 -0.89 -4.53 18.34
N TYR A 166 0.33 -4.89 18.70
CA TYR A 166 0.93 -4.40 19.93
C TYR A 166 1.07 -2.89 19.84
N ASP A 167 1.71 -2.37 18.80
CA ASP A 167 1.89 -0.94 18.58
C ASP A 167 0.54 -0.22 18.45
N TRP A 168 -0.40 -0.78 17.68
CA TRP A 168 -1.73 -0.20 17.51
C TRP A 168 -2.48 -0.09 18.85
N SER A 169 -2.45 -1.14 19.66
CA SER A 169 -3.08 -1.18 20.98
C SER A 169 -2.44 -0.16 21.94
N GLN A 170 -1.10 -0.08 21.95
CA GLN A 170 -0.39 0.85 22.82
C GLN A 170 -0.62 2.32 22.42
N ILE A 171 -0.60 2.62 21.12
CA ILE A 171 -0.65 3.99 20.59
C ILE A 171 -2.08 4.53 20.53
N THR A 172 -3.04 3.68 20.14
CA THR A 172 -4.42 4.11 19.82
C THR A 172 -5.49 3.52 20.72
N ARG A 173 -5.13 2.61 21.64
CA ARG A 173 -6.11 1.83 22.44
C ARG A 173 -7.09 1.04 21.57
N ASN A 174 -6.61 0.50 20.46
CA ASN A 174 -7.40 -0.25 19.47
C ASN A 174 -8.54 0.58 18.86
N ALA A 175 -8.29 1.85 18.60
CA ALA A 175 -9.26 2.71 17.93
C ALA A 175 -9.65 2.11 16.57
N ASN A 176 -10.93 2.25 16.22
CA ASN A 176 -11.44 1.92 14.90
C ASN A 176 -11.43 3.19 14.04
N LEU A 177 -10.50 3.29 13.09
CA LEU A 177 -10.33 4.45 12.22
C LEU A 177 -10.70 4.08 10.77
N GLU A 178 -11.40 4.98 10.07
CA GLU A 178 -11.71 4.82 8.64
C GLU A 178 -10.41 4.83 7.80
N GLY A 179 -10.33 3.97 6.78
CA GLY A 179 -9.14 3.86 5.91
C GLY A 179 -8.26 2.62 6.15
N ALA A 180 -8.77 1.59 6.82
CA ALA A 180 -8.02 0.38 7.17
C ALA A 180 -7.61 -0.49 5.96
N MET A 181 -6.60 -0.06 5.20
CA MET A 181 -5.63 -0.98 4.60
C MET A 181 -4.54 -1.20 5.63
N LEU A 182 -4.66 -2.29 6.39
CA LEU A 182 -3.71 -2.66 7.44
C LEU A 182 -2.63 -3.54 6.81
N TRP A 183 -1.37 -3.09 6.82
CA TRP A 183 -0.23 -3.98 6.62
C TRP A 183 0.28 -4.44 7.97
N TRP A 184 0.04 -5.73 8.28
CA TRP A 184 0.62 -6.39 9.44
C TRP A 184 2.09 -6.73 9.15
N ALA A 185 3.02 -6.01 9.76
CA ALA A 185 4.40 -6.49 9.83
C ALA A 185 4.48 -7.58 10.91
N SER A 186 4.44 -8.85 10.51
CA SER A 186 4.93 -9.93 11.37
C SER A 186 6.45 -9.96 11.28
N ILE A 187 7.13 -9.21 12.15
CA ILE A 187 8.55 -9.48 12.38
C ILE A 187 8.58 -10.72 13.28
N GLY A 188 8.78 -11.90 12.68
CA GLY A 188 9.17 -13.09 13.42
C GLY A 188 10.56 -12.86 13.97
N TRP A 189 10.67 -12.53 15.25
CA TRP A 189 11.95 -12.64 15.94
C TRP A 189 12.23 -14.14 16.10
N SER A 190 13.19 -14.67 15.35
CA SER A 190 13.88 -15.93 15.67
C SER A 190 15.03 -15.64 16.62
#